data_AF-A0A538CME2-F1
#
_entry.id   AF-A0A538CME2-F1
#
_cell.length_a   1.000
_cell.length_b   1.000
_cell.length_c   1.000
_cell.angle_alpha   90.00
_cell.angle_beta   90.00
_cell.angle_gamma   90.00
#
_symmetry.space_group_name_H-M   'P 1'
#
loop_
_entity.id
_entity.type
_entity.pdbx_description
1 polymer ?
#
loop_
_entity_poly.entity_id
_entity_poly.type
_entity_poly.pdbx_seq_one_letter_code
_entity_poly.pdbx_strand_id
1 'polypeptide(L)'
;MAELERALAAAARLHGLLSDLEPVPVRPTATITEAGAYRFRRRDPIDLRVSRVGGRVALGFLHELGHLLDHQVYYDRKTRSWASAVHAAFASWRATAGTLERRPLPGGRGRQRYFQSTHEVWARCYAQTVLLRSDDALLQSQLLKLQADDDAHVWSAEQFDPVATEVEHVFGRLGLTQLALPVAA
;
A
#
# COMPACT_ATOMS: atom_id res chain seq x y z
N MET A 1 15.42 6.75 8.09
CA MET A 1 14.62 7.85 8.66
C MET A 1 14.14 8.71 7.51
N ALA A 2 15.04 9.42 6.82
CA ALA A 2 14.70 10.26 5.66
C ALA A 2 13.87 9.59 4.54
N GLU A 3 14.17 8.35 4.15
CA GLU A 3 13.40 7.65 3.10
C GLU A 3 11.95 7.34 3.53
N LEU A 4 11.73 6.93 4.78
CA LEU A 4 10.39 6.66 5.32
C LEU A 4 9.57 7.95 5.44
N GLU A 5 10.21 9.03 5.86
CA GLU A 5 9.59 10.35 5.93
C GLU A 5 9.16 10.84 4.54
N ARG A 6 9.99 10.65 3.52
CA ARG A 6 9.64 10.94 2.12
C ARG A 6 8.48 10.08 1.64
N ALA A 7 8.49 8.78 1.91
CA ALA A 7 7.42 7.87 1.53
C ALA A 7 6.09 8.24 2.21
N LEU A 8 6.13 8.57 3.50
CA LEU A 8 4.96 9.04 4.24
C LEU A 8 4.45 10.38 3.69
N ALA A 9 5.34 11.33 3.40
CA ALA A 9 4.97 12.61 2.80
C ALA A 9 4.34 12.44 1.41
N ALA A 10 4.83 11.50 0.61
CA ALA A 10 4.24 11.14 -0.68
C ALA A 10 2.83 10.56 -0.51
N ALA A 11 2.65 9.63 0.42
CA ALA A 11 1.32 9.06 0.74
C ALA A 11 0.33 10.15 1.19
N ALA A 12 0.76 11.06 2.06
CA ALA A 12 -0.07 12.15 2.57
C ALA A 12 -0.50 13.17 1.50
N ARG A 13 0.22 13.26 0.37
CA ARG A 13 -0.21 14.04 -0.80
C ARG A 13 -1.29 13.33 -1.60
N LEU A 14 -1.26 11.99 -1.66
CA LEU A 14 -2.20 11.18 -2.43
C LEU A 14 -3.58 11.10 -1.77
N HIS A 15 -3.63 10.98 -0.44
CA HIS A 15 -4.88 10.91 0.31
C HIS A 15 -4.71 11.42 1.75
N GLY A 16 -5.82 11.87 2.35
CA GLY A 16 -5.93 12.05 3.79
C GLY A 16 -6.11 10.71 4.51
N LEU A 17 -5.73 10.66 5.78
CA LEU A 17 -6.10 9.58 6.69
C LEU A 17 -7.32 10.02 7.49
N LEU A 18 -8.48 9.42 7.26
CA LEU A 18 -9.59 9.52 8.22
C LEU A 18 -9.25 8.60 9.39
N SER A 19 -8.65 9.15 10.44
CA SER A 19 -8.44 8.41 11.67
C SER A 19 -8.64 9.29 12.89
N ASP A 20 -9.52 8.84 13.79
CA ASP A 20 -9.67 9.29 15.17
C ASP A 20 -8.75 8.52 16.13
N LEU A 21 -7.82 7.70 15.60
CA LEU A 21 -6.88 6.90 16.36
C LEU A 21 -5.58 7.67 16.63
N GLU A 22 -4.97 7.44 17.79
CA GLU A 22 -3.60 7.87 18.05
C GLU A 22 -2.66 7.36 16.94
N PRO A 23 -1.66 8.16 16.51
CA PRO A 23 -0.72 7.76 15.47
C PRO A 23 -0.13 6.36 15.72
N VAL A 24 -0.31 5.45 14.76
CA VAL A 24 0.25 4.10 14.87
C VAL A 24 1.78 4.19 14.84
N PRO A 25 2.51 3.68 15.85
CA PRO A 25 3.96 3.79 15.88
C PRO A 25 4.62 3.00 14.76
N VAL A 26 5.45 3.66 13.94
CA VAL A 26 6.32 3.02 12.93
C VAL A 26 7.64 2.61 13.58
N ARG A 27 7.98 1.32 13.53
CA ARG A 27 9.19 0.78 14.18
C ARG A 27 10.11 0.10 13.16
N PRO A 28 11.33 0.61 12.92
CA PRO A 28 12.33 -0.13 12.14
C PRO A 28 12.77 -1.37 12.92
N THR A 29 12.86 -2.53 12.25
CA THR A 29 13.31 -3.78 12.89
C THR A 29 14.18 -4.61 11.96
N ALA A 30 15.11 -5.38 12.53
CA ALA A 30 15.99 -6.32 11.82
C ALA A 30 15.59 -7.79 12.03
N THR A 31 14.52 -8.05 12.79
CA THR A 31 14.13 -9.40 13.24
C THR A 31 13.01 -10.04 12.42
N ILE A 32 12.51 -9.38 11.38
CA ILE A 32 11.47 -9.91 10.49
C ILE A 32 12.09 -10.28 9.14
N THR A 33 11.63 -11.39 8.56
CA THR A 33 12.08 -11.90 7.26
C THR A 33 11.38 -11.24 6.08
N GLU A 34 10.33 -10.44 6.33
CA GLU A 34 9.53 -9.73 5.33
C GLU A 34 9.94 -8.24 5.25
N ALA A 35 9.71 -7.59 4.10
CA ALA A 35 10.08 -6.17 3.88
C ALA A 35 9.33 -5.18 4.81
N GLY A 36 8.19 -5.59 5.33
CA GLY A 36 7.43 -4.92 6.37
C GLY A 36 6.51 -5.89 7.13
N ALA A 37 5.84 -5.40 8.17
CA ALA A 37 4.72 -6.10 8.80
C ALA A 37 3.77 -5.12 9.49
N TYR A 38 2.54 -5.04 9.02
CA TYR A 38 1.41 -4.45 9.72
C TYR A 38 0.87 -5.46 10.72
N ARG A 39 1.00 -5.16 12.01
CA ARG A 39 0.39 -5.97 13.07
C ARG A 39 -0.87 -5.30 13.57
N PHE A 40 -1.92 -6.09 13.71
CA PHE A 40 -3.18 -5.66 14.32
C PHE A 40 -3.66 -6.70 15.32
N ARG A 41 -4.45 -6.26 16.31
CA ARG A 41 -5.19 -7.14 17.21
C ARG A 41 -6.67 -6.85 17.03
N ARG A 42 -7.41 -7.81 16.47
CA ARG A 42 -8.85 -7.64 16.15
C ARG A 42 -9.07 -6.53 15.13
N ARG A 43 -9.40 -5.30 15.56
CA ARG A 43 -9.58 -4.11 14.72
C ARG A 43 -8.52 -3.04 14.99
N ASP A 44 -7.72 -3.22 16.03
CA ASP A 44 -6.81 -2.17 16.49
C ASP A 44 -5.42 -2.37 15.85
N PRO A 45 -4.89 -1.37 15.13
CA PRO A 45 -3.50 -1.38 14.69
C PRO A 45 -2.55 -1.43 15.91
N ILE A 46 -1.49 -2.26 15.83
CA ILE A 46 -0.46 -2.37 16.88
C ILE A 46 0.80 -1.60 16.47
N ASP A 47 1.43 -1.99 15.36
CA ASP A 47 2.63 -1.35 14.83
C ASP A 47 2.78 -1.62 13.32
N LEU A 48 3.46 -0.69 12.64
CA LEU A 48 3.99 -0.85 11.29
C LEU A 48 5.49 -1.13 11.40
N ARG A 49 5.90 -2.34 11.04
CA ARG A 49 7.32 -2.71 11.00
C ARG A 49 7.82 -2.62 9.57
N VAL A 50 9.04 -2.14 9.41
CA VAL A 50 9.71 -2.09 8.11
C VAL A 50 11.08 -2.72 8.30
N SER A 51 11.37 -3.73 7.49
CA SER A 51 12.69 -4.32 7.44
C SER A 51 13.58 -3.45 6.56
N ARG A 52 14.80 -3.21 7.04
CA ARG A 52 15.85 -2.56 6.25
C ARG A 52 16.59 -3.54 5.34
N VAL A 53 16.33 -4.84 5.51
CA VAL A 53 17.01 -5.90 4.78
C VAL A 53 16.38 -6.02 3.40
N GLY A 54 17.19 -5.92 2.33
CA GLY A 54 16.74 -6.09 0.94
C GLY A 54 16.54 -4.80 0.14
N GLY A 55 16.83 -3.62 0.69
CA GLY A 55 16.90 -2.37 -0.10
C GLY A 55 15.56 -1.79 -0.60
N ARG A 56 14.42 -2.34 -0.15
CA ARG A 56 13.06 -1.94 -0.55
C ARG A 56 12.30 -1.23 0.57
N VAL A 57 12.96 -0.34 1.30
CA VAL A 57 12.41 0.22 2.55
C VAL A 57 11.14 1.04 2.29
N ALA A 58 11.16 1.98 1.34
CA ALA A 58 9.98 2.76 0.97
C ALA A 58 8.82 1.88 0.47
N LEU A 59 9.10 0.94 -0.45
CA LEU A 59 8.09 0.03 -1.01
C LEU A 59 7.45 -0.84 0.09
N GLY A 60 8.27 -1.44 0.96
CA GLY A 60 7.79 -2.27 2.07
C GLY A 60 6.94 -1.47 3.05
N PHE A 61 7.39 -0.27 3.42
CA PHE A 61 6.59 0.63 4.27
C PHE A 61 5.22 0.97 3.66
N LEU A 62 5.20 1.38 2.39
CA LEU A 62 3.98 1.76 1.71
C LEU A 62 3.03 0.56 1.53
N HIS A 63 3.56 -0.64 1.30
CA HIS A 63 2.75 -1.85 1.27
C HIS A 63 1.99 -2.05 2.58
N GLU A 64 2.68 -1.96 3.72
CA GLU A 64 2.03 -2.09 5.02
C GLU A 64 1.05 -0.95 5.33
N LEU A 65 1.35 0.27 4.86
CA LEU A 65 0.40 1.38 4.94
C LEU A 65 -0.86 1.13 4.10
N GLY A 66 -0.73 0.48 2.94
CA GLY A 66 -1.86 0.05 2.12
C GLY A 66 -2.77 -0.94 2.86
N HIS A 67 -2.18 -1.88 3.60
CA HIS A 67 -2.94 -2.78 4.50
C HIS A 67 -3.64 -2.01 5.61
N LEU A 68 -2.96 -1.06 6.25
CA LEU A 68 -3.59 -0.24 7.30
C LEU A 68 -4.83 0.50 6.75
N LEU A 69 -4.72 1.15 5.59
CA LEU A 69 -5.83 1.85 4.95
C LEU A 69 -7.00 0.92 4.65
N ASP A 70 -6.71 -0.23 4.04
CA ASP A 70 -7.70 -1.24 3.72
C ASP A 70 -8.47 -1.69 4.98
N HIS A 71 -7.73 -1.92 6.06
CA HIS A 71 -8.25 -2.31 7.36
C HIS A 71 -9.12 -1.22 8.02
N GLN A 72 -8.69 0.05 7.94
CA GLN A 72 -9.41 1.18 8.52
C GLN A 72 -10.72 1.48 7.79
N VAL A 73 -10.75 1.33 6.47
CA VAL A 73 -11.98 1.51 5.70
C VAL A 73 -13.00 0.44 6.07
N TYR A 74 -12.59 -0.83 6.12
CA TYR A 74 -13.48 -1.92 6.51
C TYR A 74 -12.71 -3.19 6.90
N TYR A 75 -13.13 -3.80 8.00
CA TYR A 75 -12.73 -5.16 8.33
C TYR A 75 -13.83 -5.94 9.06
N ASP A 76 -14.21 -7.06 8.44
CA ASP A 76 -15.04 -8.08 9.07
C ASP A 76 -14.16 -9.20 9.63
N ARG A 77 -14.15 -9.31 10.96
CA ARG A 77 -13.39 -10.33 11.68
C ARG A 77 -13.94 -11.74 11.48
N LYS A 78 -15.25 -11.91 11.28
CA LYS A 78 -15.87 -13.23 11.13
C LYS A 78 -15.49 -13.85 9.80
N THR A 79 -15.53 -13.07 8.73
CA THR A 79 -15.21 -13.52 7.38
C THR A 79 -13.75 -13.24 6.98
N ARG A 80 -13.02 -12.46 7.79
CA ARG A 80 -11.67 -11.95 7.51
C ARG A 80 -11.62 -11.17 6.19
N SER A 81 -12.67 -10.40 5.91
CA SER A 81 -12.82 -9.62 4.68
C SER A 81 -12.34 -8.18 4.89
N TRP A 82 -11.52 -7.72 3.96
CA TRP A 82 -10.96 -6.38 3.89
C TRP A 82 -11.79 -5.49 2.94
N ALA A 83 -11.66 -4.17 3.03
CA ALA A 83 -12.39 -3.24 2.18
C ALA A 83 -12.14 -3.47 0.69
N SER A 84 -10.88 -3.70 0.31
CA SER A 84 -10.44 -3.96 -1.07
C SER A 84 -11.18 -5.14 -1.69
N ALA A 85 -11.60 -6.11 -0.89
CA ALA A 85 -12.32 -7.30 -1.35
C ALA A 85 -13.83 -7.07 -1.53
N VAL A 86 -14.46 -6.24 -0.70
CA VAL A 86 -15.94 -6.19 -0.60
C VAL A 86 -16.55 -4.80 -0.79
N HIS A 87 -15.82 -3.73 -0.52
CA HIS A 87 -16.34 -2.38 -0.58
C HIS A 87 -16.53 -1.92 -2.03
N ALA A 88 -17.61 -1.18 -2.29
CA ALA A 88 -18.00 -0.75 -3.64
C ALA A 88 -17.01 0.23 -4.27
N ALA A 89 -16.38 1.10 -3.47
CA ALA A 89 -15.37 2.05 -3.94
C ALA A 89 -14.20 1.39 -4.69
N PHE A 90 -13.90 0.13 -4.36
CA PHE A 90 -12.81 -0.67 -4.92
C PHE A 90 -13.24 -1.50 -6.14
N ALA A 91 -14.51 -1.44 -6.58
CA ALA A 91 -15.01 -2.33 -7.63
C ALA A 91 -14.28 -2.15 -8.97
N SER A 92 -14.15 -0.91 -9.44
CA SER A 92 -13.42 -0.59 -10.67
C SER A 92 -11.92 -0.92 -10.53
N TRP A 93 -11.31 -0.60 -9.38
CA TRP A 93 -9.93 -1.01 -9.09
C TRP A 93 -9.75 -2.53 -9.17
N ARG A 94 -10.64 -3.35 -8.59
CA ARG A 94 -10.58 -4.81 -8.67
C ARG A 94 -10.64 -5.31 -10.12
N ALA A 95 -11.52 -4.73 -10.93
CA ALA A 95 -11.66 -5.09 -12.33
C ALA A 95 -10.37 -4.80 -13.12
N THR A 96 -9.81 -3.60 -12.94
CA THR A 96 -8.57 -3.19 -13.61
C THR A 96 -7.35 -3.95 -13.09
N ALA A 97 -7.20 -4.11 -11.76
CA ALA A 97 -6.12 -4.90 -11.18
C ALA A 97 -6.18 -6.38 -11.59
N GLY A 98 -7.38 -6.89 -11.91
CA GLY A 98 -7.57 -8.24 -12.45
C GLY A 98 -6.94 -8.46 -13.83
N THR A 99 -6.60 -7.40 -14.58
CA THR A 99 -5.90 -7.49 -15.87
C THR A 99 -4.38 -7.47 -15.72
N LEU A 100 -3.86 -7.17 -14.53
CA LEU A 100 -2.41 -7.21 -14.28
C LEU A 100 -1.88 -8.62 -14.46
N GLU A 101 -0.67 -8.71 -15.02
CA GLU A 101 0.03 -9.98 -15.05
C GLU A 101 0.31 -10.48 -13.63
N ARG A 102 0.21 -11.80 -13.46
CA ARG A 102 0.50 -12.42 -12.17
C ARG A 102 2.01 -12.46 -11.98
N ARG A 103 2.48 -11.76 -10.94
CA ARG A 103 3.88 -11.76 -10.51
C ARG A 103 4.08 -12.77 -9.37
N PRO A 104 4.56 -14.00 -9.63
CA PRO A 104 4.78 -14.99 -8.59
C PRO A 104 5.94 -14.57 -7.68
N LEU A 105 5.74 -14.68 -6.37
CA LEU A 105 6.77 -14.41 -5.38
C LEU A 105 7.40 -15.71 -4.86
N PRO A 106 8.67 -15.74 -4.43
CA PRO A 106 9.29 -16.97 -3.94
C PRO A 106 8.44 -17.68 -2.86
N GLY A 107 8.22 -18.99 -3.01
CA GLY A 107 7.52 -19.81 -2.04
C GLY A 107 6.53 -20.82 -2.62
N GLY A 108 5.99 -21.68 -1.75
CA GLY A 108 5.03 -22.72 -2.14
C GLY A 108 3.63 -22.21 -2.48
N ARG A 109 2.75 -23.12 -2.92
CA ARG A 109 1.38 -22.80 -3.39
C ARG A 109 0.54 -21.96 -2.41
N GLY A 110 0.71 -22.17 -1.11
CA GLY A 110 0.02 -21.39 -0.08
C GLY A 110 0.45 -19.92 -0.08
N ARG A 111 1.75 -19.67 -0.20
CA ARG A 111 2.33 -18.32 -0.25
C ARG A 111 1.97 -17.60 -1.54
N GLN A 112 1.95 -18.32 -2.67
CA GLN A 112 1.43 -17.77 -3.94
C GLN A 112 -0.04 -17.32 -3.81
N ARG A 113 -0.88 -18.16 -3.20
CA ARG A 113 -2.30 -17.84 -2.99
C ARG A 113 -2.48 -16.61 -2.09
N TYR A 114 -1.64 -16.49 -1.06
CA TYR A 114 -1.64 -15.32 -0.18
C TYR A 114 -1.31 -14.04 -0.95
N PHE A 115 -0.18 -14.01 -1.68
CA PHE A 115 0.23 -12.84 -2.44
C PHE A 115 -0.67 -12.47 -3.62
N GLN A 116 -1.52 -13.41 -4.07
CA GLN A 116 -2.54 -13.17 -5.09
C GLN A 116 -3.91 -12.82 -4.49
N SER A 117 -4.03 -12.75 -3.16
CA SER A 117 -5.27 -12.33 -2.52
C SER A 117 -5.51 -10.83 -2.72
N THR A 118 -6.78 -10.41 -2.76
CA THR A 118 -7.15 -9.03 -3.13
C THR A 118 -6.49 -7.96 -2.26
N HIS A 119 -6.42 -8.14 -0.94
CA HIS A 119 -5.79 -7.17 -0.02
C HIS A 119 -4.26 -7.06 -0.21
N GLU A 120 -3.59 -8.17 -0.54
CA GLU A 120 -2.16 -8.16 -0.89
C GLU A 120 -1.89 -7.46 -2.22
N VAL A 121 -2.73 -7.71 -3.23
CA VAL A 121 -2.66 -7.01 -4.52
C VAL A 121 -2.95 -5.51 -4.32
N TRP A 122 -3.94 -5.16 -3.49
CA TRP A 122 -4.23 -3.77 -3.11
C TRP A 122 -3.01 -3.10 -2.50
N ALA A 123 -2.41 -3.68 -1.47
CA ALA A 123 -1.26 -3.11 -0.78
C ALA A 123 -0.08 -2.85 -1.73
N ARG A 124 0.18 -3.77 -2.67
CA ARG A 124 1.21 -3.59 -3.72
C ARG A 124 0.85 -2.48 -4.71
N CYS A 125 -0.41 -2.46 -5.20
CA CYS A 125 -0.87 -1.41 -6.11
C CYS A 125 -0.79 -0.03 -5.45
N TYR A 126 -1.26 0.07 -4.22
CA TYR A 126 -1.14 1.29 -3.43
C TYR A 126 0.32 1.76 -3.31
N ALA A 127 1.23 0.86 -2.92
CA ALA A 127 2.63 1.20 -2.77
C ALA A 127 3.27 1.72 -4.06
N GLN A 128 3.05 1.02 -5.18
CA GLN A 128 3.56 1.45 -6.47
C GLN A 128 2.94 2.77 -6.95
N THR A 129 1.65 3.01 -6.67
CA THR A 129 0.97 4.26 -7.00
C THR A 129 1.59 5.44 -6.25
N VAL A 130 1.81 5.30 -4.94
CA VAL A 130 2.45 6.36 -4.14
C VAL A 130 3.87 6.64 -4.64
N LEU A 131 4.67 5.61 -4.94
CA LEU A 131 6.01 5.82 -5.49
C LEU A 131 5.96 6.55 -6.84
N LEU A 132 5.04 6.14 -7.73
CA LEU A 132 4.85 6.74 -9.05
C LEU A 132 4.43 8.21 -8.97
N ARG A 133 3.46 8.53 -8.12
CA ARG A 133 2.88 9.89 -7.94
C ARG A 133 3.60 10.72 -6.88
N SER A 134 4.78 10.28 -6.42
CA SER A 134 5.47 10.91 -5.30
C SER A 134 6.02 12.31 -5.62
N ASP A 135 6.35 12.63 -6.87
CA ASP A 135 7.15 13.81 -7.23
C ASP A 135 8.48 13.92 -6.45
N ASP A 136 8.98 12.78 -5.96
CA ASP A 136 10.26 12.67 -5.27
C ASP A 136 11.22 11.85 -6.14
N ALA A 137 12.28 12.51 -6.63
CA ALA A 137 13.24 11.92 -7.55
C ALA A 137 13.92 10.65 -6.97
N LEU A 138 14.10 10.56 -5.65
CA LEU A 138 14.69 9.38 -5.03
C LEU A 138 13.70 8.22 -5.08
N LEU A 139 12.46 8.42 -4.65
CA LEU A 139 11.42 7.39 -4.67
C LEU A 139 11.10 6.91 -6.11
N GLN A 140 11.04 7.84 -7.07
CA GLN A 140 10.84 7.49 -8.47
C GLN A 140 12.02 6.71 -9.05
N SER A 141 13.27 7.10 -8.73
CA SER A 141 14.45 6.35 -9.18
C SER A 141 14.50 4.93 -8.63
N GLN A 142 14.06 4.74 -7.38
CA GLN A 142 13.91 3.42 -6.77
C GLN A 142 12.86 2.58 -7.49
N LEU A 143 11.69 3.16 -7.81
CA LEU A 143 10.66 2.47 -8.58
C LEU A 143 11.16 2.07 -9.97
N LEU A 144 11.82 2.98 -10.68
CA LEU A 144 12.39 2.70 -12.00
C LEU A 144 13.41 1.57 -11.93
N LYS A 145 14.27 1.55 -10.90
CA LYS A 145 15.21 0.46 -10.69
C LYS A 145 14.50 -0.88 -10.46
N LEU A 146 13.48 -0.91 -9.60
CA LEU A 146 12.70 -2.13 -9.35
C LEU A 146 12.03 -2.64 -10.63
N GLN A 147 11.51 -1.74 -11.46
CA GLN A 147 10.92 -2.10 -12.75
C GLN A 147 11.97 -2.62 -13.75
N ALA A 148 13.17 -2.01 -13.78
CA ALA A 148 14.27 -2.45 -14.63
C ALA A 148 14.83 -3.82 -14.20
N ASP A 149 14.84 -4.09 -12.90
CA ASP A 149 15.27 -5.37 -12.31
C ASP A 149 14.16 -6.45 -12.41
N ASP A 150 13.03 -6.15 -13.05
CA ASP A 150 11.84 -7.01 -13.17
C ASP A 150 11.35 -7.55 -11.81
N ASP A 151 11.38 -6.68 -10.79
CA ASP A 151 11.08 -7.06 -9.41
C ASP A 151 9.65 -7.56 -9.26
N ALA A 152 9.50 -8.77 -8.74
CA ALA A 152 8.20 -9.43 -8.60
C ALA A 152 7.17 -8.68 -7.72
N HIS A 153 7.56 -7.62 -7.00
CA HIS A 153 6.64 -6.78 -6.21
C HIS A 153 5.99 -5.64 -7.00
N VAL A 154 6.54 -5.26 -8.15
CA VAL A 154 6.04 -4.14 -8.98
C VAL A 154 5.70 -4.61 -10.39
N TRP A 155 4.97 -3.78 -11.12
CA TRP A 155 4.61 -3.97 -12.53
C TRP A 155 5.28 -2.90 -13.40
N SER A 156 5.37 -3.14 -14.70
CA SER A 156 5.84 -2.12 -15.65
C SER A 156 4.95 -0.88 -15.63
N ALA A 157 5.49 0.29 -15.99
CA ALA A 157 4.73 1.53 -15.99
C ALA A 157 3.50 1.46 -16.91
N GLU A 158 3.66 0.86 -18.10
CA GLU A 158 2.59 0.72 -19.11
C GLU A 158 1.41 -0.12 -18.59
N GLN A 159 1.69 -1.28 -17.99
CA GLN A 159 0.63 -2.12 -17.43
C GLN A 159 -0.02 -1.49 -16.20
N PHE A 160 0.74 -0.71 -15.43
CA PHE A 160 0.32 -0.23 -14.13
C PHE A 160 -0.44 1.10 -14.14
N ASP A 161 -0.22 1.96 -15.15
CA ASP A 161 -0.87 3.29 -15.21
C ASP A 161 -2.41 3.29 -15.05
N PRO A 162 -3.18 2.38 -15.70
CA PRO A 162 -4.63 2.34 -15.47
C PRO A 162 -4.99 1.91 -14.04
N VAL A 163 -4.15 1.08 -13.41
CA VAL A 163 -4.35 0.66 -12.01
C VAL A 163 -4.04 1.79 -11.03
N ALA A 164 -2.97 2.54 -11.28
CA ALA A 164 -2.61 3.72 -10.49
C ALA A 164 -3.76 4.74 -10.46
N THR A 165 -4.34 5.02 -11.63
CA THR A 165 -5.50 5.90 -11.77
C THR A 165 -6.69 5.40 -10.95
N GLU A 166 -6.98 4.09 -10.97
CA GLU A 166 -8.06 3.53 -10.16
C GLU A 166 -7.79 3.54 -8.66
N VAL A 167 -6.53 3.43 -8.23
CA VAL A 167 -6.15 3.64 -6.82
C VAL A 167 -6.47 5.08 -6.39
N GLU A 168 -6.17 6.08 -7.22
CA GLU A 168 -6.52 7.49 -6.96
C GLU A 168 -8.05 7.67 -6.87
N HIS A 169 -8.79 7.05 -7.80
CA HIS A 169 -10.26 7.08 -7.78
C HIS A 169 -10.87 6.40 -6.55
N VAL A 170 -10.24 5.34 -6.00
CA VAL A 170 -10.69 4.73 -4.74
C VAL A 170 -10.72 5.77 -3.63
N PHE A 171 -9.67 6.59 -3.50
CA PHE A 171 -9.64 7.64 -2.48
C PHE A 171 -10.72 8.69 -2.72
N GLY A 172 -10.96 9.09 -3.96
CA GLY A 172 -12.05 10.02 -4.29
C GLY A 172 -13.43 9.47 -3.91
N ARG A 173 -13.69 8.20 -4.22
CA ARG A 173 -14.96 7.50 -3.88
C ARG A 173 -15.15 7.29 -2.38
N LEU A 174 -14.06 7.21 -1.63
CA LEU A 174 -14.07 7.12 -0.16
C LEU A 174 -14.15 8.49 0.53
N GLY A 175 -14.08 9.60 -0.22
CA GLY A 175 -13.98 10.94 0.35
C GLY A 175 -12.65 11.20 1.07
N LEU A 176 -11.59 10.46 0.70
CA LEU A 176 -10.25 10.54 1.29
C LEU A 176 -9.29 11.41 0.46
N THR A 177 -9.70 11.94 -0.69
CA THR A 177 -8.93 12.98 -1.38
C THR A 177 -8.97 14.25 -0.55
N GLN A 178 -7.79 14.83 -0.24
CA GLN A 178 -7.61 15.98 0.66
C GLN A 178 -8.82 16.93 0.70
N LEU A 179 -9.54 16.94 1.83
CA LEU A 179 -10.31 18.10 2.27
C LEU A 179 -9.27 19.12 2.76
N ALA A 180 -9.20 20.28 2.10
CA ALA A 180 -8.52 21.43 2.68
C ALA A 180 -9.13 21.69 4.07
N LEU A 181 -8.38 21.38 5.13
CA LEU A 181 -8.78 21.77 6.48
C LEU A 181 -8.61 23.30 6.57
N PRO A 182 -9.65 24.06 6.96
CA PRO A 182 -9.48 25.47 7.23
C PRO A 182 -8.47 25.61 8.37
N VAL A 183 -7.45 26.44 8.14
CA VAL A 183 -6.57 26.91 9.21
C VAL A 183 -7.45 27.68 10.19
N ALA A 184 -7.61 27.16 11.41
CA ALA A 184 -8.24 27.92 12.48
C ALA A 184 -7.42 29.19 12.70
N ALA A 185 -8.11 30.33 12.69
CA ALA A 185 -7.55 31.66 12.96
C ALA A 185 -7.05 31.78 14.40
#